data_AF-A0A7Y2IR24-F1
#
_entry.id   AF-A0A7Y2IR24-F1
#
_cell.length_a   1.000
_cell.length_b   1.000
_cell.length_c   1.000
_cell.angle_alpha   90.00
_cell.angle_beta   90.00
_cell.angle_gamma   90.00
#
_symmetry.space_group_name_H-M   'P 1'
#
loop_
_entity.id
_entity.type
_entity.pdbx_description
1 polymer ?
#
loop_
_entity_poly.entity_id
_entity_poly.type
_entity_poly.pdbx_seq_one_letter_code
_entity_poly.pdbx_strand_id
1 'polypeptide(L)'
;ALADAGGSEAVGALYGELGRRIHRHGQTDVDFADVLVSVGFDPHLAGAEADESLDAVIRDSMKAVLELAGDDVGVPIIEFEVGGARRAIYGPIIGNALQGHEADELFEHVMALTSSETFFELKRSRSGPPQIGTSG
;
A
#
# COMPACT_ATOMS: atom_id res chain seq x y z
N ALA A 1 14.50 1.80 -8.96
CA ALA A 1 15.06 0.52 -9.44
C ALA A 1 14.00 -0.38 -10.09
N LEU A 2 13.14 -1.06 -9.32
CA LEU A 2 12.16 -2.00 -9.91
C LEU A 2 11.08 -1.31 -10.75
N ALA A 3 10.58 -0.15 -10.28
CA ALA A 3 9.65 0.67 -11.05
C ALA A 3 10.27 1.13 -12.39
N ASP A 4 11.57 1.43 -12.42
CA ASP A 4 12.27 1.82 -13.65
C ASP A 4 12.45 0.64 -14.60
N ALA A 5 12.58 -0.59 -14.06
CA ALA A 5 12.78 -1.80 -14.84
C ALA A 5 11.48 -2.38 -15.41
N GLY A 6 10.35 -2.25 -14.71
CA GLY A 6 9.10 -2.93 -15.07
C GLY A 6 7.80 -2.22 -14.64
N GLY A 7 7.88 -0.96 -14.24
CA GLY A 7 6.70 -0.15 -13.92
C GLY A 7 5.92 -0.61 -12.69
N SER A 8 4.68 -0.14 -12.57
CA SER A 8 3.80 -0.43 -11.43
C SER A 8 3.43 -1.91 -11.30
N GLU A 9 3.38 -2.65 -12.40
CA GLU A 9 3.10 -4.10 -12.38
C GLU A 9 4.22 -4.86 -11.67
N ALA A 10 5.48 -4.54 -11.98
CA ALA A 10 6.64 -5.12 -11.31
C ALA A 10 6.64 -4.83 -9.81
N VAL A 11 6.36 -3.58 -9.43
CA VAL A 11 6.22 -3.17 -8.03
C VAL A 11 5.10 -3.96 -7.35
N GLY A 12 3.95 -4.12 -8.01
CA GLY A 12 2.82 -4.90 -7.51
C GLY A 12 3.17 -6.37 -7.29
N ALA A 13 3.91 -6.99 -8.22
CA ALA A 13 4.36 -8.38 -8.10
C ALA A 13 5.29 -8.56 -6.89
N LEU A 14 6.32 -7.70 -6.75
CA LEU A 14 7.23 -7.71 -5.60
C LEU A 14 6.48 -7.50 -4.28
N TYR A 15 5.61 -6.48 -4.22
CA TYR A 15 4.82 -6.16 -3.03
C TYR A 15 3.91 -7.32 -2.61
N GLY A 16 3.24 -7.95 -3.58
CA GLY A 16 2.36 -9.10 -3.33
C GLY A 16 3.10 -10.31 -2.79
N GLU A 17 4.28 -10.61 -3.33
CA GLU A 17 5.09 -11.74 -2.87
C GLU A 17 5.70 -11.49 -1.48
N LEU A 18 6.22 -10.28 -1.22
CA LEU A 18 6.65 -9.88 0.12
C LEU A 18 5.51 -10.00 1.12
N GLY A 19 4.33 -9.48 0.78
CA GLY A 19 3.13 -9.57 1.61
C GLY A 19 2.72 -11.02 1.90
N ARG A 20 2.84 -11.93 0.92
CA ARG A 20 2.60 -13.36 1.12
C ARG A 20 3.58 -13.95 2.13
N ARG A 21 4.89 -13.75 1.93
CA ARG A 21 5.92 -14.31 2.81
C ARG A 21 5.80 -13.78 4.24
N ILE A 22 5.67 -12.46 4.39
CA ILE A 22 5.62 -11.80 5.70
C ILE A 22 4.29 -12.08 6.41
N HIS A 23 3.16 -11.79 5.78
CA HIS A 23 1.87 -11.81 6.46
C HIS A 23 1.19 -13.18 6.47
N ARG A 24 1.37 -14.01 5.44
CA ARG A 24 0.77 -15.36 5.38
C ARG A 24 1.68 -16.45 5.91
N HIS A 25 3.00 -16.29 5.80
CA HIS A 25 3.96 -17.32 6.23
C HIS A 25 4.80 -16.92 7.44
N GLY A 26 4.65 -15.70 7.96
CA GLY A 26 5.39 -15.25 9.13
C GLY A 26 6.90 -15.15 8.90
N GLN A 27 7.33 -15.07 7.64
CA GLN A 27 8.75 -14.94 7.29
C GLN A 27 9.16 -13.48 7.47
N THR A 28 9.88 -13.19 8.56
CA THR A 28 10.33 -11.83 8.88
C THR A 28 11.73 -11.51 8.35
N ASP A 29 12.49 -12.52 7.95
CA ASP A 29 13.84 -12.41 7.41
C ASP A 29 13.80 -12.89 5.95
N VAL A 30 13.36 -12.01 5.06
CA VAL A 30 13.14 -12.32 3.65
C VAL A 30 14.33 -11.83 2.84
N ASP A 31 14.95 -12.74 2.08
CA ASP A 31 15.98 -12.37 1.11
C ASP A 31 15.33 -11.74 -0.14
N PHE A 32 15.55 -10.43 -0.35
CA PHE A 32 15.02 -9.70 -1.49
C PHE A 32 15.49 -10.26 -2.84
N ALA A 33 16.70 -10.81 -2.93
CA ALA A 33 17.19 -11.40 -4.17
C ALA A 33 16.36 -12.65 -4.55
N ASP A 34 16.05 -13.50 -3.57
CA ASP A 34 15.19 -14.67 -3.76
C ASP A 34 13.76 -14.26 -4.13
N VAL A 35 13.22 -13.21 -3.49
CA VAL A 35 11.90 -12.67 -3.85
C VAL A 35 11.87 -12.19 -5.29
N LEU A 36 12.85 -11.38 -5.70
CA LEU A 36 12.96 -10.85 -7.06
C LEU A 36 13.01 -11.98 -8.09
N VAL A 37 13.81 -13.02 -7.85
CA VAL A 37 13.85 -14.21 -8.72
C VAL A 37 12.48 -14.88 -8.78
N SER A 38 11.79 -15.03 -7.64
CA SER A 38 10.47 -15.68 -7.60
C SER A 38 9.38 -14.91 -8.37
N VAL A 39 9.53 -13.59 -8.53
CA VAL A 39 8.65 -12.76 -9.35
C VAL A 39 9.22 -12.43 -10.73
N GLY A 40 10.31 -13.08 -11.14
CA GLY A 40 10.84 -13.02 -12.51
C GLY A 40 11.77 -11.84 -12.81
N PHE A 41 12.35 -11.21 -11.79
CA PHE A 41 13.25 -10.07 -11.93
C PHE A 41 14.69 -10.42 -11.57
N ASP A 42 15.63 -9.56 -12.00
CA ASP A 42 17.05 -9.71 -11.74
C ASP A 42 17.35 -9.59 -10.22
N PRO A 43 17.95 -10.61 -9.57
CA PRO A 43 18.30 -10.56 -8.16
C PRO A 43 19.26 -9.42 -7.82
N HIS A 44 20.04 -8.90 -8.77
CA HIS A 44 20.94 -7.77 -8.51
C HIS A 44 20.20 -6.48 -8.13
N LEU A 45 18.91 -6.36 -8.43
CA LEU A 45 18.09 -5.24 -7.96
C LEU A 45 17.95 -5.20 -6.44
N ALA A 46 18.21 -6.30 -5.72
CA ALA A 46 18.25 -6.33 -4.25
C ALA A 46 19.31 -5.38 -3.68
N GLY A 47 20.37 -5.05 -4.43
CA GLY A 47 21.37 -4.08 -4.01
C GLY A 47 20.80 -2.69 -3.71
N ALA A 48 19.62 -2.35 -4.25
CA ALA A 48 18.92 -1.10 -3.96
C ALA A 48 18.49 -0.97 -2.49
N GLU A 49 18.39 -2.07 -1.73
CA GLU A 49 18.08 -2.04 -0.30
C GLU A 49 19.13 -1.25 0.51
N ALA A 50 20.40 -1.34 0.11
CA ALA A 50 21.51 -0.65 0.77
C ALA A 50 21.91 0.66 0.09
N ASP A 51 21.14 1.13 -0.90
CA ASP A 51 21.43 2.34 -1.66
C ASP A 51 20.77 3.57 -1.03
N GLU A 52 21.51 4.24 -0.14
CA GLU A 52 21.07 5.48 0.52
C GLU A 52 20.72 6.62 -0.45
N SER A 53 21.14 6.56 -1.72
CA SER A 53 20.76 7.58 -2.71
C SER A 53 19.25 7.60 -2.98
N LEU A 54 18.55 6.51 -2.68
CA LEU A 54 17.10 6.38 -2.82
C LEU A 54 16.32 7.00 -1.64
N ASP A 55 16.98 7.24 -0.50
CA ASP A 55 16.33 7.75 0.72
C ASP A 55 15.67 9.11 0.52
N ALA A 56 16.28 9.98 -0.30
CA ALA A 56 15.70 11.28 -0.62
C ALA A 56 14.37 11.12 -1.37
N VAL A 57 14.34 10.24 -2.37
CA VAL A 57 13.14 9.98 -3.18
C VAL A 57 12.02 9.35 -2.34
N ILE A 58 12.35 8.40 -1.47
CA ILE A 58 11.38 7.77 -0.55
C ILE A 58 10.79 8.81 0.41
N ARG A 59 11.63 9.67 1.00
CA ARG A 59 11.19 10.74 1.91
C ARG A 59 10.30 11.76 1.20
N ASP A 60 10.67 12.18 0.00
CA ASP A 60 9.87 13.14 -0.78
C ASP A 60 8.53 12.55 -1.19
N SER A 61 8.50 11.27 -1.58
CA SER A 61 7.24 10.56 -1.89
C SER A 61 6.33 10.45 -0.66
N MET A 62 6.89 10.14 0.51
CA MET A 62 6.12 10.07 1.76
C MET A 62 5.61 11.46 2.16
N LYS A 63 6.44 12.49 2.03
CA LYS A 63 6.06 13.87 2.33
C LYS A 63 4.89 14.32 1.47
N ALA A 64 4.91 14.03 0.17
CA ALA A 64 3.85 14.41 -0.75
C ALA A 64 2.49 13.82 -0.38
N VAL A 65 2.44 12.57 0.10
CA VAL A 65 1.16 11.95 0.52
C VAL A 65 0.69 12.47 1.88
N LEU A 66 1.61 12.79 2.80
CA LEU A 66 1.30 13.38 4.10
C LEU A 66 0.79 14.83 3.98
N GLU A 67 1.33 15.62 3.05
CA GLU A 67 0.81 16.97 2.74
C GLU A 67 -0.67 16.94 2.32
N LEU A 68 -1.16 15.81 1.79
CA LEU A 68 -2.56 15.61 1.43
C LEU A 68 -3.39 14.97 2.56
N ALA A 69 -2.84 14.00 3.29
CA ALA A 69 -3.57 13.21 4.29
C ALA A 69 -3.56 13.84 5.70
N GLY A 70 -2.62 14.75 5.97
CA GLY A 70 -2.34 15.31 7.29
C GLY A 70 -1.17 14.62 8.00
N ASP A 71 -0.52 15.32 8.93
CA ASP A 71 0.68 14.86 9.63
C ASP A 71 0.40 13.96 10.85
N ASP A 72 -0.86 13.80 11.25
CA ASP A 72 -1.28 13.06 12.47
C ASP A 72 -1.71 11.60 12.19
N VAL A 73 -1.46 11.11 10.98
CA VAL A 73 -1.99 9.84 10.50
C VAL A 73 -0.99 8.67 10.54
N GLY A 74 -1.51 7.45 10.53
CA GLY A 74 -0.74 6.21 10.37
C GLY A 74 -0.87 5.63 8.96
N VAL A 75 -0.59 4.33 8.84
CA VAL A 75 -0.86 3.54 7.63
C VAL A 75 -2.15 2.73 7.79
N PRO A 76 -2.92 2.48 6.71
CA PRO A 76 -2.65 2.83 5.31
C PRO A 76 -3.04 4.28 4.97
N ILE A 77 -2.32 4.88 4.01
CA ILE A 77 -2.69 6.14 3.35
C ILE A 77 -2.91 5.83 1.87
N ILE A 78 -4.02 6.31 1.31
CA ILE A 78 -4.35 6.14 -0.10
C ILE A 78 -4.65 7.50 -0.70
N GLU A 79 -4.01 7.78 -1.84
CA GLU A 79 -4.27 8.95 -2.66
C GLU A 79 -5.19 8.59 -3.84
N PHE A 80 -6.12 9.50 -4.15
CA PHE A 80 -7.05 9.39 -5.25
C PHE A 80 -7.05 10.67 -6.08
N GLU A 81 -7.31 10.54 -7.38
CA GLU A 81 -7.80 11.64 -8.21
C GLU A 81 -9.34 11.58 -8.24
N VAL A 82 -9.99 12.49 -7.51
CA VAL A 82 -11.46 12.55 -7.42
C VAL A 82 -11.94 13.99 -7.56
N GLY A 83 -13.01 14.20 -8.34
CA GLY A 83 -13.55 15.54 -8.58
C GLY A 83 -12.54 16.51 -9.22
N GLY A 84 -11.55 16.00 -9.96
CA GLY A 84 -10.51 16.80 -10.60
C GLY A 84 -9.40 17.29 -9.67
N ALA A 85 -9.33 16.79 -8.42
CA ALA A 85 -8.28 17.12 -7.47
C ALA A 85 -7.65 15.85 -6.87
N ARG A 86 -6.36 15.96 -6.51
CA ARG A 86 -5.67 14.95 -5.71
C ARG A 86 -6.15 15.07 -4.27
N ARG A 87 -6.57 13.95 -3.68
CA ARG A 87 -6.99 13.87 -2.28
C ARG A 87 -6.44 12.59 -1.68
N ALA A 88 -6.02 12.64 -0.42
CA ALA A 88 -5.57 11.45 0.29
C ALA A 88 -6.39 11.26 1.55
N ILE A 89 -6.53 10.00 1.97
CA ILE A 89 -7.17 9.64 3.23
C ILE A 89 -6.26 8.70 4.02
N TYR A 90 -6.36 8.79 5.35
CA TYR A 90 -5.96 7.72 6.23
C TYR A 90 -7.07 6.65 6.28
N GLY A 91 -6.76 5.45 5.79
CA GLY A 91 -7.71 4.37 5.61
C GLY A 91 -8.01 4.05 4.12
N PRO A 92 -9.09 3.29 3.84
CA PRO A 92 -10.01 2.70 4.82
C PRO A 92 -9.30 1.66 5.69
N ILE A 93 -9.57 1.70 7.00
CA ILE A 93 -9.03 0.68 7.92
C ILE A 93 -9.95 -0.54 7.89
N ILE A 94 -9.47 -1.60 7.24
CA ILE A 94 -10.22 -2.84 7.01
C ILE A 94 -9.67 -3.94 7.91
N GLY A 95 -10.57 -4.67 8.59
CA GLY A 95 -10.19 -5.78 9.48
C GLY A 95 -9.91 -7.08 8.73
N ASN A 96 -10.74 -7.41 7.75
CA ASN A 96 -10.68 -8.65 6.96
C ASN A 96 -10.66 -8.29 5.48
N ALA A 97 -9.88 -9.01 4.67
CA ALA A 97 -9.87 -8.79 3.23
C ALA A 97 -11.29 -8.93 2.63
N LEU A 98 -11.74 -7.90 1.92
CA LEU A 98 -13.02 -7.89 1.21
C LEU A 98 -12.86 -8.56 -0.16
N GLN A 99 -13.92 -9.18 -0.65
CA GLN A 99 -13.90 -9.89 -1.94
C GLN A 99 -15.15 -9.59 -2.76
N GLY A 100 -14.99 -9.64 -4.08
CA GLY A 100 -16.07 -9.43 -5.04
C GLY A 100 -16.83 -8.13 -4.81
N HIS A 101 -18.15 -8.20 -4.92
CA HIS A 101 -19.05 -7.04 -4.83
C HIS A 101 -18.88 -6.22 -3.54
N GLU A 102 -18.57 -6.84 -2.40
CA GLU A 102 -18.39 -6.11 -1.14
C GLU A 102 -17.17 -5.18 -1.19
N ALA A 103 -16.10 -5.60 -1.87
CA ALA A 103 -14.90 -4.78 -2.05
C ALA A 103 -15.20 -3.58 -2.97
N ASP A 104 -15.89 -3.84 -4.08
CA ASP A 104 -16.26 -2.82 -5.06
C ASP A 104 -17.18 -1.76 -4.41
N GLU A 105 -18.22 -2.23 -3.71
CA GLU A 105 -19.19 -1.36 -3.05
C GLU A 105 -18.53 -0.49 -1.95
N LEU A 106 -17.64 -1.05 -1.12
CA LEU A 106 -16.94 -0.22 -0.14
C LEU A 106 -16.05 0.82 -0.83
N PHE A 107 -15.34 0.43 -1.89
CA PHE A 107 -14.43 1.31 -2.60
C PHE A 107 -15.18 2.50 -3.22
N GLU A 108 -16.35 2.28 -3.82
CA GLU A 108 -17.22 3.34 -4.34
C GLU A 108 -17.66 4.32 -3.25
N HIS A 109 -18.08 3.81 -2.08
CA HIS A 109 -18.47 4.66 -0.96
C HIS A 109 -17.31 5.49 -0.41
N VAL A 110 -16.11 4.89 -0.31
CA VAL A 110 -14.90 5.60 0.10
C VAL A 110 -14.59 6.72 -0.89
N MET A 111 -14.59 6.45 -2.19
CA MET A 111 -14.37 7.47 -3.22
C MET A 111 -15.40 8.60 -3.15
N ALA A 112 -16.68 8.27 -2.94
CA ALA A 112 -17.74 9.26 -2.81
C ALA A 112 -17.50 10.20 -1.62
N LEU A 113 -17.14 9.64 -0.45
CA LEU A 113 -16.78 10.43 0.73
C LEU A 113 -15.54 11.29 0.49
N THR A 114 -14.50 10.72 -0.11
CA THR A 114 -13.25 11.44 -0.41
C THR A 114 -13.48 12.59 -1.39
N SER A 115 -14.47 12.51 -2.29
CA SER A 115 -14.78 13.59 -3.23
C SER A 115 -15.35 14.86 -2.58
N SER A 116 -15.85 14.75 -1.35
CA SER A 116 -16.45 15.87 -0.62
C SER A 116 -15.38 16.78 -0.01
N GLU A 117 -15.50 18.08 -0.25
CA GLU A 117 -14.60 19.10 0.33
C GLU A 117 -14.84 19.37 1.82
N THR A 118 -15.98 18.95 2.33
CA THR A 118 -16.43 19.29 3.69
C THR A 118 -16.48 18.08 4.61
N PHE A 119 -16.15 16.89 4.11
CA PHE A 119 -16.11 15.66 4.89
C PHE A 119 -14.66 15.34 5.24
N PHE A 120 -14.39 15.09 6.53
CA PHE A 120 -13.02 14.91 7.01
C PHE A 120 -12.80 13.58 7.74
N GLU A 121 -13.79 13.07 8.49
CA GLU A 121 -13.59 11.85 9.25
C GLU A 121 -14.89 11.07 9.47
N LEU A 122 -14.80 9.74 9.32
CA LEU A 122 -15.77 8.77 9.82
C LEU A 122 -15.00 7.67 10.54
N LYS A 123 -15.35 7.43 11.81
CA LYS A 123 -14.63 6.50 12.68
C LYS A 123 -15.57 5.69 13.55
N ARG A 124 -15.19 4.42 13.76
CA ARG A 124 -15.79 3.53 14.76
C ARG A 124 -14.71 2.76 15.50
N SER A 125 -15.05 2.24 16.68
CA SER A 125 -14.15 1.36 17.44
C SER A 125 -13.77 0.12 16.63
N ARG A 126 -12.49 -0.25 16.69
CA ARG A 126 -11.96 -1.48 16.11
C ARG A 126 -12.08 -2.63 17.11
N SER A 127 -12.33 -3.82 16.62
CA SER A 127 -12.36 -5.06 17.41
C SER A 127 -11.39 -6.07 16.81
N GLY A 128 -10.43 -6.56 17.61
CA GLY A 128 -9.50 -7.61 17.18
C GLY A 128 -8.38 -7.13 16.25
N PRO A 129 -7.36 -7.99 16.03
CA PRO A 129 -6.30 -7.74 15.05
C PRO A 129 -6.81 -7.92 13.60
N PRO A 130 -6.06 -7.42 12.60
CA PRO A 130 -6.34 -7.75 11.20
C PRO A 130 -6.33 -9.26 10.95
N GLN A 131 -7.26 -9.76 10.15
CA GLN A 131 -7.29 -11.16 9.72
C GLN A 131 -6.70 -11.25 8.32
N ILE A 132 -5.55 -11.91 8.22
CA ILE A 132 -4.94 -12.24 6.94
C ILE A 132 -5.64 -13.51 6.44
N GLY A 133 -6.37 -13.41 5.32
CA GLY A 133 -7.11 -14.53 4.75
C GLY A 133 -6.20 -15.73 4.50
N THR A 134 -6.62 -16.91 4.95
CA THR A 134 -5.87 -18.18 4.83
C THR A 134 -6.19 -18.96 3.55
N SER A 135 -6.89 -18.37 2.58
CA SER A 135 -7.30 -19.08 1.37
C SER A 135 -6.08 -19.58 0.61
N GLY A 136 -5.96 -20.92 0.56
CA GLY A 136 -4.99 -21.67 -0.24
C GLY A 136 -5.36 -21.77 -1.71
#